data_AF-A0A820LTQ7-F1
#
_entry.id   AF-A0A820LTQ7-F1
#
_cell.length_a   1.000
_cell.length_b   1.000
_cell.length_c   1.000
_cell.angle_alpha   90.00
_cell.angle_beta   90.00
_cell.angle_gamma   90.00
#
_symmetry.space_group_name_H-M   'P 1'
#
loop_
_entity.id
_entity.type
_entity.pdbx_description
1 polymer ?
#
loop_
_entity_poly.entity_id
_entity_poly.type
_entity_poly.pdbx_seq_one_letter_code
_entity_poly.pdbx_strand_id
1 'polypeptide(L)'
;MHAACVLHSLEADKLVEVPGPHTSIMAGLNCGKTSPLAWPLLRYGLSASVAVNDSFAEEAMRLLAQDGIVSGESGAAGLAGLLALSTDSTRQALGINHNS
;
A
#
# COMPACT_ATOMS: atom_id res chain seq x y z
N MET A 1 4.10 9.40 -3.83
CA MET A 1 3.23 8.21 -3.89
C MET A 1 2.68 8.08 -5.29
N HIS A 2 3.28 7.19 -6.08
CA HIS A 2 2.90 6.96 -7.47
C HIS A 2 1.91 5.77 -7.49
N ALA A 3 0.84 5.85 -8.28
CA ALA A 3 -0.15 4.77 -8.46
C ALA A 3 -1.02 4.37 -7.22
N ALA A 4 -1.19 5.24 -6.22
CA ALA A 4 -2.03 4.96 -5.03
C ALA A 4 -3.55 4.98 -5.30
N CYS A 5 -4.03 4.32 -6.36
CA CYS A 5 -5.40 4.43 -6.85
C CYS A 5 -6.46 3.89 -5.89
N VAL A 6 -6.14 2.85 -5.12
CA VAL A 6 -7.06 2.31 -4.11
C VAL A 6 -7.27 3.31 -2.97
N LEU A 7 -6.18 3.87 -2.43
CA LEU A 7 -6.23 4.88 -1.37
C LEU A 7 -7.07 6.08 -1.81
N HIS A 8 -6.75 6.66 -2.97
CA HIS A 8 -7.50 7.82 -3.47
C HIS A 8 -8.97 7.49 -3.78
N SER A 9 -9.27 6.26 -4.22
CA SER A 9 -10.67 5.85 -4.45
C SER A 9 -11.44 5.74 -3.14
N LEU A 10 -10.80 5.24 -2.08
CA LEU A 10 -11.37 5.15 -0.73
C LEU A 10 -11.61 6.55 -0.15
N GLU A 11 -10.63 7.45 -0.25
CA GLU A 11 -10.75 8.85 0.20
C GLU A 11 -11.89 9.59 -0.52
N ALA A 12 -12.08 9.33 -1.81
CA ALA A 12 -13.12 9.95 -2.62
C ALA A 12 -14.48 9.23 -2.56
N ASP A 13 -14.54 8.08 -1.88
CA ASP A 13 -15.69 7.17 -1.83
C ASP A 13 -16.24 6.76 -3.22
N LYS A 14 -15.36 6.75 -4.23
CA LYS A 14 -15.67 6.42 -5.63
C LYS A 14 -14.40 6.04 -6.38
N LEU A 15 -14.53 5.31 -7.48
CA LEU A 15 -13.40 5.02 -8.36
C LEU A 15 -12.78 6.32 -8.89
N VAL A 16 -11.48 6.49 -8.63
CA VAL A 16 -10.68 7.59 -9.19
C VAL A 16 -9.47 7.05 -9.95
N GLU A 17 -9.05 7.82 -10.95
CA GLU A 17 -7.82 7.56 -11.69
C GLU A 17 -6.70 8.43 -11.12
N VAL A 18 -5.58 7.80 -10.79
CA VAL A 18 -4.31 8.49 -10.55
C VAL A 18 -3.64 8.62 -11.91
N PRO A 19 -3.41 9.83 -12.44
CA PRO A 19 -2.77 9.99 -13.74
C PRO A 19 -1.30 9.55 -13.67
N GLY A 20 -0.82 8.97 -14.77
CA GLY A 20 0.59 8.66 -14.95
C GLY A 20 1.45 9.91 -15.22
N PRO A 21 2.77 9.73 -15.39
CA PRO A 21 3.50 8.46 -15.35
C PRO A 21 3.62 7.90 -13.93
N HIS A 22 3.61 6.57 -13.81
CA HIS A 22 3.88 5.89 -12.55
C HIS A 22 5.27 5.28 -12.55
N THR A 23 6.06 5.61 -11.54
CA THR A 23 7.50 5.29 -11.48
C THR A 23 7.85 4.40 -10.30
N SER A 24 6.87 3.77 -9.65
CA SER A 24 7.15 2.89 -8.52
C SER A 24 7.85 1.62 -9.00
N ILE A 25 8.82 1.16 -8.21
CA ILE A 25 9.48 -0.14 -8.42
C ILE A 25 8.52 -1.32 -8.21
N MET A 26 7.39 -1.12 -7.54
CA MET A 26 6.37 -2.14 -7.30
C MET A 26 5.52 -2.38 -8.56
N ALA A 27 6.09 -3.01 -9.59
CA ALA A 27 5.46 -3.19 -10.90
C ALA A 27 4.04 -3.80 -10.86
N GLY A 28 3.77 -4.72 -9.92
CA GLY A 28 2.46 -5.33 -9.72
C GLY A 28 1.41 -4.39 -9.08
N LEU A 29 1.85 -3.27 -8.52
CA LEU A 29 1.01 -2.23 -7.90
C LEU A 29 1.13 -0.87 -8.63
N ASN A 30 1.90 -0.80 -9.71
CA ASN A 30 2.24 0.44 -10.43
C ASN A 30 1.15 0.85 -11.44
N CYS A 31 -0.12 0.83 -11.05
CA CYS A 31 -1.26 1.19 -11.90
C CYS A 31 -2.18 2.26 -11.29
N GLY A 32 -2.68 3.18 -12.12
CA GLY A 32 -3.49 4.31 -11.69
C GLY A 32 -4.98 4.04 -11.55
N LYS A 33 -5.45 2.80 -11.78
CA LYS A 33 -6.88 2.45 -11.78
C LYS A 33 -7.16 1.23 -10.93
N THR A 34 -8.09 1.38 -9.99
CA THR A 34 -8.65 0.25 -9.26
C THR A 34 -9.61 -0.54 -10.15
N SER A 35 -9.58 -1.87 -10.07
CA SER A 35 -10.52 -2.72 -10.80
C SER A 35 -11.97 -2.45 -10.36
N PRO A 36 -12.90 -2.15 -11.28
CA PRO A 36 -14.31 -1.96 -10.94
C PRO A 36 -14.96 -3.20 -10.30
N LEU A 37 -14.47 -4.40 -10.64
CA LEU A 37 -14.94 -5.65 -10.04
C LEU A 37 -14.46 -5.82 -8.60
N ALA A 38 -13.23 -5.38 -8.30
CA ALA A 38 -12.67 -5.46 -6.94
C ALA A 38 -13.19 -4.32 -6.04
N TRP A 39 -13.65 -3.22 -6.61
CA TRP A 39 -13.99 -2.00 -5.89
C TRP A 39 -15.00 -2.19 -4.74
N PRO A 40 -16.13 -2.89 -4.91
CA PRO A 40 -17.06 -3.10 -3.79
C PRO A 40 -16.41 -3.86 -2.62
N LEU A 41 -15.54 -4.83 -2.91
CA LEU A 41 -14.84 -5.61 -1.90
C LEU A 41 -13.79 -4.75 -1.17
N LEU A 42 -13.08 -3.88 -1.88
CA LEU A 42 -12.11 -2.97 -1.27
C LEU A 42 -12.79 -1.90 -0.44
N ARG A 43 -13.85 -1.28 -0.97
CA ARG A 43 -14.60 -0.21 -0.31
C ARG A 43 -15.23 -0.65 1.01
N TYR A 44 -15.78 -1.87 1.06
CA TYR A 44 -16.49 -2.36 2.24
C TYR A 44 -15.72 -3.41 3.06
N GLY A 45 -14.62 -3.94 2.54
CA GLY A 45 -13.84 -5.00 3.17
C GLY A 45 -12.51 -4.55 3.78
N LEU A 46 -12.04 -3.32 3.49
CA LEU A 46 -10.83 -2.77 4.10
C LEU A 46 -11.17 -1.93 5.32
N SER A 47 -10.48 -2.19 6.44
CA SER A 47 -10.50 -1.29 7.60
C SER A 47 -9.61 -0.08 7.40
N ALA A 48 -8.55 -0.22 6.59
CA ALA A 48 -7.56 0.81 6.34
C ALA A 48 -6.83 0.56 5.02
N SER A 49 -6.25 1.61 4.45
CA SER A 49 -5.31 1.52 3.33
C SER A 49 -4.18 2.52 3.53
N VAL A 50 -2.97 2.17 3.10
CA VAL A 50 -1.80 3.03 3.20
C VAL A 50 -1.04 2.99 1.89
N ALA A 51 -0.50 4.14 1.49
CA ALA A 51 0.45 4.23 0.41
C ALA A 51 1.83 4.50 1.01
N VAL A 52 2.83 3.77 0.54
CA VAL A 52 4.21 3.83 1.03
C VAL A 52 5.16 4.20 -0.09
N ASN A 53 6.30 4.79 0.26
CA ASN A 53 7.38 5.03 -0.69
C ASN A 53 8.14 3.74 -0.98
N ASP A 54 8.77 3.68 -2.16
CA ASP A 54 9.56 2.53 -2.62
C ASP A 54 10.68 2.14 -1.63
N SER A 55 11.22 3.08 -0.86
CA SER A 55 12.21 2.82 0.19
C SER A 55 11.74 1.79 1.23
N PHE A 56 10.44 1.80 1.57
CA PHE A 56 9.87 0.81 2.48
C PHE A 56 9.75 -0.57 1.83
N ALA A 57 9.48 -0.64 0.52
CA ALA A 57 9.47 -1.90 -0.21
C ALA A 57 10.88 -2.50 -0.27
N GLU A 58 11.90 -1.68 -0.53
CA GLU A 58 13.29 -2.14 -0.50
C GLU A 58 13.72 -2.63 0.89
N GLU A 59 13.35 -1.91 1.95
CA GLU A 59 13.64 -2.31 3.32
C GLU A 59 12.93 -3.61 3.69
N ALA A 60 11.65 -3.75 3.33
CA ALA A 60 10.90 -4.96 3.52
C ALA A 60 11.51 -6.16 2.78
N MET A 61 11.98 -5.98 1.54
CA MET A 61 12.69 -7.04 0.81
C MET A 61 13.97 -7.47 1.54
N ARG A 62 14.75 -6.51 2.07
CA ARG A 62 15.98 -6.80 2.83
C ARG A 62 15.69 -7.57 4.12
N LEU A 63 14.59 -7.25 4.81
CA LEU A 63 14.18 -7.96 6.02
C LEU A 63 13.69 -9.38 5.71
N LEU A 64 12.82 -9.54 4.70
CA LEU A 64 12.35 -10.86 4.26
C LEU A 64 13.52 -11.77 3.86
N ALA A 65 14.52 -11.22 3.17
CA ALA A 65 15.71 -11.97 2.79
C ALA A 65 16.53 -12.45 4.00
N GLN A 66 16.57 -11.71 5.12
CA GLN A 66 17.24 -12.14 6.35
C GLN A 66 16.55 -13.37 6.97
N ASP A 67 15.23 -13.49 6.78
CA ASP A 67 14.43 -14.65 7.19
C ASP A 67 14.40 -15.77 6.13
N GLY A 68 15.20 -15.67 5.07
CA GLY A 68 15.27 -16.66 3.98
C GLY A 68 14.09 -16.62 3.00
N ILE A 69 13.28 -15.56 3.02
CA ILE A 69 12.12 -15.38 2.14
C ILE A 69 12.52 -14.54 0.92
N VAL A 70 12.38 -15.13 -0.27
CA VAL A 70 12.58 -14.40 -1.53
C VAL A 70 11.28 -13.71 -1.93
N SER A 71 11.28 -12.38 -1.91
CA SER A 71 10.15 -11.54 -2.35
C SER A 71 10.62 -10.45 -3.30
N GLY A 72 9.83 -10.19 -4.35
CA GLY A 72 9.97 -8.98 -5.15
C GLY A 72 9.35 -7.75 -4.45
N GLU A 73 9.48 -6.59 -5.07
CA GLU A 73 9.08 -5.28 -4.55
C GLU A 73 7.58 -5.24 -4.22
N SER A 74 6.76 -5.72 -5.15
CA SER A 74 5.30 -5.77 -4.95
C SER A 74 4.89 -6.79 -3.90
N GLY A 75 5.62 -7.91 -3.79
CA GLY A 75 5.37 -8.94 -2.78
C GLY A 75 5.73 -8.46 -1.38
N ALA A 76 6.71 -7.56 -1.27
CA ALA A 76 7.15 -7.00 -0.01
C ALA A 76 6.24 -5.86 0.50
N ALA A 77 5.26 -5.41 -0.30
CA ALA A 77 4.41 -4.25 0.00
C ALA A 77 3.63 -4.39 1.33
N GLY A 78 3.23 -5.60 1.73
CA GLY A 78 2.57 -5.83 3.01
C GLY A 78 3.47 -5.50 4.21
N LEU A 79 4.70 -5.99 4.20
CA LEU A 79 5.69 -5.66 5.23
C LEU A 79 6.13 -4.19 5.13
N ALA A 80 6.25 -3.64 3.92
CA ALA A 80 6.52 -2.22 3.71
C ALA A 80 5.47 -1.33 4.39
N GLY A 81 4.19 -1.70 4.28
CA GLY A 81 3.09 -1.06 4.99
C GLY A 81 3.27 -1.12 6.51
N LEU A 82 3.62 -2.29 7.07
CA LEU A 82 3.86 -2.45 8.51
C LEU A 82 5.05 -1.62 9.02
N LEU A 83 6.15 -1.56 8.26
CA LEU A 83 7.30 -0.73 8.60
C LEU A 83 6.92 0.76 8.62
N ALA A 84 6.17 1.22 7.61
CA ALA A 84 5.66 2.58 7.57
C ALA A 84 4.75 2.89 8.75
N LEU A 85 3.93 1.92 9.20
CA LEU A 85 3.05 2.05 10.37
C LEU A 85 3.76 1.98 11.72
N SER A 86 4.95 1.40 11.75
CA SER A 86 5.79 1.38 12.94
C SER A 86 6.43 2.75 13.23
N THR A 87 6.33 3.69 12.28
CA THR A 87 6.63 5.11 12.50
C THR A 87 5.39 5.83 13.05
N ASP A 88 5.58 6.66 14.10
CA ASP A 88 4.47 7.24 14.88
C ASP A 88 3.44 8.05 14.06
N SER A 89 3.86 8.67 12.97
CA SER A 89 3.00 9.51 12.12
C SER A 89 1.92 8.72 11.36
N THR A 90 2.22 7.49 10.96
CA THR A 90 1.32 6.70 10.09
C THR A 90 0.34 5.87 10.92
N ARG A 91 0.72 5.45 12.13
CA ARG A 91 -0.15 4.74 13.07
C ARG A 91 -1.41 5.55 13.40
N GLN A 92 -1.24 6.87 13.64
CA GLN A 92 -2.35 7.78 13.91
C GLN A 92 -3.29 7.92 12.72
N ALA A 93 -2.76 7.96 11.50
CA ALA A 93 -3.56 8.10 10.27
C ALA A 93 -4.47 6.89 10.00
N LEU A 94 -4.12 5.70 10.50
CA LEU A 94 -4.93 4.49 10.35
C LEU A 94 -5.80 4.16 11.58
N GLY A 95 -5.79 4.99 12.64
CA GLY A 95 -6.57 4.75 13.86
C GLY A 95 -6.16 3.50 14.66
N ILE A 96 -4.96 2.95 14.40
CA ILE A 96 -4.46 1.73 15.04
C ILE A 96 -3.89 2.09 16.42
N ASN A 97 -4.77 2.15 17.42
CA ASN A 97 -4.36 2.26 18.82
C ASN A 97 -4.14 0.86 19.42
N HIS A 98 -3.37 0.75 20.51
CA HIS A 98 -2.94 -0.50 21.17
C HIS A 98 -4.08 -1.35 21.80
N ASN A 99 -5.27 -1.34 21.22
CA ASN A 99 -6.47 -1.98 21.74
C ASN A 99 -7.42 -2.51 20.64
N SER A 100 -6.88 -2.92 19.48
CA SER A 100 -7.60 -3.72 18.48
C SER A 100 -7.58 -5.21 18.83
#